data_AF-A0A976H6R7-F1
#
_entry.id   AF-A0A976H6R7-F1
#
_cell.length_a   1.000
_cell.length_b   1.000
_cell.length_c   1.000
_cell.angle_alpha   90.00
_cell.angle_beta   90.00
_cell.angle_gamma   90.00
#
_symmetry.space_group_name_H-M   'P 1'
#
loop_
_entity.id
_entity.type
_entity.pdbx_description
1 polymer ?
#
loop_
_entity_poly.entity_id
_entity_poly.type
_entity_poly.pdbx_seq_one_letter_code
_entity_poly.pdbx_strand_id
1 'polypeptide(L)' 'MAESNKFLGGLLLGALAGAALTYFLQTEKGKAFVGKLKDDAADLEEDIHETWDKGEASLREMLAKAEQKIKDLESRVQHD' A
#
# COMPACT_ATOMS: atom_id res chain seq x y z
N MET A 1 -21.90 -9.17 3.81
CA MET A 1 -21.31 -9.71 2.56
C MET A 1 -20.71 -8.62 1.67
N ALA A 2 -21.40 -7.49 1.42
CA ALA A 2 -20.91 -6.46 0.47
C ALA A 2 -19.60 -5.73 0.89
N GLU A 3 -19.34 -5.59 2.19
CA GLU A 3 -18.21 -4.78 2.69
C GLU A 3 -16.85 -5.51 2.58
N SER A 4 -16.82 -6.83 2.86
CA SER A 4 -15.62 -7.67 2.68
C SER A 4 -15.21 -7.77 1.21
N ASN A 5 -16.18 -7.81 0.29
CA ASN A 5 -15.92 -7.89 -1.14
C ASN A 5 -15.30 -6.59 -1.70
N LYS A 6 -15.73 -5.43 -1.19
CA LYS A 6 -15.13 -4.12 -1.54
C LYS A 6 -13.71 -3.99 -1.01
N PHE A 7 -13.45 -4.51 0.19
CA PHE A 7 -12.11 -4.52 0.79
C PHE A 7 -11.14 -5.39 -0.01
N LEU A 8 -11.51 -6.65 -0.31
CA LEU A 8 -10.66 -7.54 -1.12
C LEU A 8 -10.47 -6.99 -2.54
N GLY A 9 -11.52 -6.46 -3.15
CA GLY A 9 -11.42 -5.78 -4.45
C GLY A 9 -10.46 -4.59 -4.40
N GLY A 10 -10.52 -3.77 -3.34
CA GLY A 10 -9.58 -2.67 -3.11
C GLY A 10 -8.14 -3.13 -2.94
N LEU A 11 -7.90 -4.22 -2.19
CA LEU A 11 -6.56 -4.80 -1.99
C LEU A 11 -5.98 -5.35 -3.30
N LEU A 12 -6.78 -6.07 -4.09
CA LEU A 12 -6.36 -6.61 -5.38
C LEU A 12 -6.05 -5.51 -6.40
N LEU A 13 -6.88 -4.47 -6.47
CA LEU A 13 -6.61 -3.30 -7.31
C LEU A 13 -5.34 -2.57 -6.85
N GLY A 14 -5.14 -2.44 -5.53
CA GLY A 14 -3.93 -1.88 -4.94
C GLY A 14 -2.68 -2.69 -5.30
N ALA A 15 -2.74 -4.02 -5.22
CA ALA A 15 -1.62 -4.90 -5.61
C ALA A 15 -1.29 -4.80 -7.10
N LEU A 16 -2.31 -4.74 -7.97
CA LEU A 16 -2.11 -4.53 -9.41
C LEU A 16 -1.49 -3.17 -9.72
N ALA A 17 -1.99 -2.11 -9.08
CA ALA A 17 -1.41 -0.78 -9.20
C ALA A 17 0.05 -0.74 -8.70
N GLY A 18 0.34 -1.38 -7.56
CA GLY A 18 1.69 -1.50 -7.01
C GLY A 18 2.64 -2.26 -7.93
N ALA A 19 2.20 -3.38 -8.52
CA ALA A 19 2.97 -4.15 -9.49
C ALA A 19 3.25 -3.34 -10.77
N ALA A 20 2.23 -2.64 -11.30
CA ALA A 20 2.38 -1.79 -12.48
C ALA A 20 3.35 -0.62 -12.22
N LEU A 21 3.26 0.02 -11.06
CA LEU A 21 4.21 1.05 -10.63
C LEU A 21 5.61 0.47 -10.51
N THR A 22 5.80 -0.68 -9.87
CA THR A 22 7.11 -1.33 -9.74
C THR A 22 7.73 -1.62 -11.10
N TYR A 23 6.94 -2.17 -12.02
CA TYR A 23 7.37 -2.41 -13.40
C TYR A 23 7.73 -1.11 -14.12
N PHE A 24 6.92 -0.06 -13.99
CA PHE A 24 7.20 1.24 -14.56
C PHE A 24 8.50 1.85 -14.01
N LEU A 25 8.74 1.75 -12.70
CA LEU A 25 9.96 2.25 -12.04
C LEU A 25 11.23 1.54 -12.52
N GLN A 26 11.13 0.30 -13.01
CA GLN A 26 12.26 -0.43 -13.59
C GLN A 26 12.64 0.06 -15.00
N THR A 27 11.75 0.77 -15.70
CA THR A 27 12.04 1.37 -17.01
C THR A 27 12.97 2.59 -16.88
N GLU A 28 13.63 2.99 -17.97
CA GLU A 28 14.51 4.18 -17.97
C GLU A 28 13.78 5.47 -17.58
N LYS A 29 12.51 5.62 -18.01
CA LYS A 29 11.67 6.76 -17.63
C LYS A 29 11.32 6.74 -16.14
N GLY A 30 11.01 5.56 -15.60
CA GLY A 30 10.75 5.37 -14.18
C GLY A 30 11.95 5.69 -13.31
N LYS A 31 13.14 5.24 -13.69
CA LYS A 31 14.40 5.57 -13.00
C LYS A 31 14.69 7.07 -13.00
N ALA A 32 14.46 7.75 -14.12
CA ALA A 32 14.61 9.20 -14.20
C ALA A 32 13.59 9.95 -13.32
N PHE A 33 12.36 9.45 -13.24
CA PHE A 33 11.33 9.98 -12.35
C PHE A 33 11.69 9.80 -10.87
N VAL A 34 12.21 8.64 -10.48
CA VAL A 34 12.73 8.39 -9.11
C VAL A 34 13.91 9.30 -8.79
N GLY A 35 14.81 9.55 -9.75
CA GLY A 35 15.92 10.48 -9.56
C GLY A 35 15.44 11.88 -9.18
N LYS A 36 14.48 12.42 -9.95
CA LYS A 36 13.87 13.72 -9.65
C LYS A 36 13.13 13.74 -8.31
N LEU A 37 12.38 12.68 -8.01
CA LEU A 37 11.69 12.54 -6.72
C LEU A 37 12.65 12.48 -5.54
N LYS A 38 13.82 11.84 -5.69
CA LYS A 38 14.83 11.79 -4.63
C LYS A 38 15.44 13.15 -4.35
N ASP A 39 15.70 13.93 -5.40
CA ASP A 39 16.21 15.30 -5.25
C ASP A 39 15.18 16.17 -4.54
N ASP A 40 13.90 16.10 -4.92
CA ASP A 40 12.81 16.85 -4.26
C ASP A 40 12.51 16.33 -2.84
N ALA A 41 12.72 15.04 -2.57
CA ALA A 41 12.46 14.42 -1.26
C ALA A 41 13.58 14.68 -0.24
N ALA A 42 14.82 14.90 -0.69
CA ALA A 42 15.94 15.26 0.20
C ALA A 42 15.66 16.60 0.92
N ASP A 43 14.94 17.52 0.27
CA ASP A 43 14.50 18.78 0.89
C ASP A 43 13.28 18.59 1.83
N LEU A 44 12.61 17.44 1.79
CA LEU A 44 11.42 17.12 2.59
C LEU A 44 11.72 16.17 3.77
N GLU A 45 12.97 15.70 3.90
CA GLU A 45 13.37 14.62 4.81
C GLU A 45 13.17 14.99 6.30
N GLU A 46 13.34 16.27 6.65
CA GLU A 46 13.18 16.78 8.02
C GLU A 46 11.71 16.73 8.51
N ASP A 47 10.74 16.99 7.63
CA ASP A 47 9.30 16.95 7.95
C ASP A 47 8.69 15.54 7.83
N ILE A 48 9.34 14.67 7.06
CA ILE A 48 8.90 13.30 6.83
C ILE A 48 9.09 12.43 8.08
N HIS A 49 10.17 12.61 8.85
CA HIS A 49 10.43 11.74 10.02
C HIS A 49 9.31 11.79 11.06
N GLU A 50 8.81 12.96 11.45
CA GLU A 50 7.69 13.06 12.41
C GLU A 50 6.37 12.50 11.84
N THR A 51 6.16 12.66 10.52
CA THR A 51 4.97 12.15 9.83
C THR A 51 5.06 10.64 9.64
N TRP A 52 6.27 10.11 9.48
CA TRP A 52 6.56 8.70 9.28
C TRP A 52 6.23 7.88 10.53
N ASP A 53 6.65 8.33 11.71
CA ASP A 53 6.35 7.62 12.97
C ASP A 53 4.83 7.52 13.22
N LYS A 54 4.07 8.59 12.94
CA LYS A 54 2.59 8.59 13.02
C LYS A 54 1.95 7.74 11.92
N GLY A 55 2.54 7.77 10.73
CA GLY A 55 2.13 6.96 9.58
C GLY A 55 2.33 5.48 9.83
N GLU A 56 3.45 5.08 10.44
CA GLU A 56 3.77 3.69 10.73
C GLU A 56 2.77 3.07 11.70
N ALA A 57 2.42 3.78 12.77
CA ALA A 57 1.38 3.32 13.71
C ALA A 57 0.03 3.11 13.00
N SER A 58 -0.37 4.06 12.15
CA SER A 58 -1.62 3.97 11.37
C SER A 58 -1.58 2.83 10.35
N LEU A 59 -0.45 2.63 9.68
CA LEU A 59 -0.23 1.54 8.73
C LEU A 59 -0.30 0.18 9.42
N ARG A 60 0.32 0.03 10.60
CA ARG A 60 0.27 -1.19 11.41
C ARG A 60 -1.18 -1.53 11.80
N GLU A 61 -1.98 -0.55 12.19
CA GLU A 61 -3.41 -0.76 12.46
C GLU A 61 -4.19 -1.16 11.20
N MET A 62 -3.91 -0.53 10.06
CA MET A 62 -4.54 -0.89 8.79
C MET A 62 -4.17 -2.30 8.34
N LEU A 63 -2.92 -2.71 8.51
CA LEU A 63 -2.44 -4.07 8.23
C LEU A 63 -3.10 -5.09 9.15
N ALA A 64 -3.19 -4.81 10.45
CA ALA A 64 -3.89 -5.68 11.39
C ALA A 64 -5.39 -5.83 11.02
N LYS A 65 -6.05 -4.74 10.61
CA LYS A 65 -7.44 -4.79 10.11
C LYS A 65 -7.54 -5.55 8.79
N ALA A 66 -6.54 -5.45 7.93
CA ALA A 66 -6.47 -6.20 6.68
C ALA A 66 -6.37 -7.71 6.93
N GLU A 67 -5.45 -8.12 7.80
CA GLU A 67 -5.28 -9.52 8.22
C GLU A 67 -6.57 -10.06 8.84
N GLN A 68 -7.21 -9.30 9.74
CA GLN A 68 -8.47 -9.70 10.34
C GLN A 68 -9.57 -9.86 9.29
N LYS A 69 -9.70 -8.93 8.34
CA LYS A 69 -10.69 -9.01 7.25
C LYS A 69 -10.42 -10.19 6.31
N ILE A 70 -9.16 -10.53 6.05
CA ILE A 70 -8.79 -11.71 5.26
C ILE A 70 -9.18 -12.99 6.01
N LYS A 71 -8.85 -13.08 7.31
CA LYS A 71 -9.19 -14.24 8.14
C LYS A 71 -10.71 -14.45 8.26
N ASP A 72 -11.47 -13.37 8.42
CA ASP A 72 -12.93 -13.39 8.42
C ASP A 72 -13.50 -13.82 7.07
N LEU A 73 -12.80 -13.50 5.96
CA LEU A 73 -13.20 -13.91 4.63
C LEU A 73 -12.89 -15.40 4.38
N GLU A 74 -11.69 -15.87 4.74
CA GLU A 74 -11.32 -17.28 4.65
C GLU A 74 -12.27 -18.16 5.45
N SER A 75 -12.62 -17.74 6.67
CA SER A 75 -13.55 -18.46 7.54
C SER A 75 -14.96 -18.55 6.95
N ARG A 76 -15.38 -17.55 6.15
CA ARG A 76 -16.67 -17.57 5.44
C ARG A 76 -16.62 -18.43 4.19
N VAL A 77 -15.54 -18.36 3.42
CA VAL A 77 -15.35 -19.13 2.18
C VAL A 77 -15.20 -20.62 2.46
N GLN A 78 -14.68 -21.02 3.63
CA GLN A 78 -14.58 -22.43 4.02
C GLN A 78 -15.88 -23.02 4.62
N HIS A 79 -16.89 -22.20 4.90
CA HIS A 79 -18.15 -22.64 5.53
C HIS A 79 -19.34 -22.69 4.54
N ASP A 80 -19.15 -22.26 3.29
CA ASP A 80 -20.04 -22.47 2.13
C ASP A 80 -19.44 -23.56 1.22
#